data_AF-A0A517SVV9-F1
#
_entry.id   AF-A0A517SVV9-F1
#
_cell.length_a   1.000
_cell.length_b   1.000
_cell.length_c   1.000
_cell.angle_alpha   90.00
_cell.angle_beta   90.00
_cell.angle_gamma   90.00
#
_symmetry.space_group_name_H-M   'P 1'
#
loop_
_entity.id
_entity.type
_entity.pdbx_description
1 polymer ?
#
loop_
_entity_poly.entity_id
_entity_poly.type
_entity_poly.pdbx_seq_one_letter_code
_entity_poly.pdbx_strand_id
1 'polypeptide(L)'
;MNVLRSTIARRQAGKPNRHAFTLVELLVVIAVIGVLVGLAIPAIARARRTAIASAMKAEVTNIENGINSYNTKYGDYPPDMMSWPIVRRHYLKIFPDIAQSELNLLFRLCDTLPDNDANQMSAISALTWNGAVLDRAEAVVWNLGGFSSDPQYPFTGSGGPLLIVDPAVSRENPLNVEYNPSRVAPIVEFEASRLSLVAKDPSVVGSRYLSLDDDLLGNDVFPTYVLREGQSPIVYFDSRTYRFNAGDESNGSYLFNAYARTTSDTPSGFDAIRPVVSINPGKNATAASYGTAANALTAWLFENPRTFQVLAPGLDGLYGGVSDSDLGADASNAPPVYWQSSGQLVDTGLAGSASTPAELLARTPGGALIQRFDVTGLSGFGVSGNPFQDNICNFLSGTFIDSIE
;
A
#
# COMPACT_ATOMS: atom_id res chain seq x y z
N MET A 1 -73.55 44.54 -67.66
CA MET A 1 -72.15 44.44 -67.19
C MET A 1 -72.06 43.31 -66.18
N ASN A 2 -71.40 42.22 -66.57
CA ASN A 2 -71.14 41.05 -65.73
C ASN A 2 -70.15 41.41 -64.62
N VAL A 3 -70.44 40.99 -63.38
CA VAL A 3 -69.40 40.81 -62.35
C VAL A 3 -69.61 39.42 -61.73
N LEU A 4 -68.74 38.49 -62.15
CA LEU A 4 -68.59 37.16 -61.56
C LEU A 4 -68.09 37.30 -60.12
N ARG A 5 -68.87 36.83 -59.14
CA ARG A 5 -68.38 36.61 -57.76
C ARG A 5 -67.86 35.17 -57.66
N SER A 6 -66.56 35.02 -57.46
CA SER A 6 -65.92 33.74 -57.18
C SER A 6 -66.19 33.32 -55.73
N THR A 7 -66.84 32.17 -55.56
CA THR A 7 -67.04 31.56 -54.24
C THR A 7 -65.87 30.60 -53.97
N ILE A 8 -64.91 31.03 -53.15
CA ILE A 8 -63.83 30.17 -52.67
C ILE A 8 -64.39 29.24 -51.58
N ALA A 9 -64.46 27.95 -51.86
CA ALA A 9 -64.80 26.92 -50.88
C ALA A 9 -63.62 26.72 -49.91
N ARG A 10 -63.81 27.10 -48.63
CA ARG A 10 -62.87 26.75 -47.54
C ARG A 10 -62.92 25.23 -47.29
N ARG A 11 -61.84 24.51 -47.65
CA ARG A 11 -61.59 23.17 -47.09
C ARG A 11 -61.39 23.30 -45.58
N GLN A 12 -62.30 22.72 -44.80
CA GLN A 12 -62.09 22.53 -43.36
C GLN A 12 -60.96 21.52 -43.17
N ALA A 13 -59.81 21.97 -42.66
CA ALA A 13 -58.77 21.08 -42.18
C ALA A 13 -59.32 20.31 -40.95
N GLY A 14 -59.39 18.99 -41.04
CA GLY A 14 -59.80 18.15 -39.90
C GLY A 14 -58.89 18.39 -38.70
N LYS A 15 -59.47 18.54 -37.51
CA LYS A 15 -58.70 18.62 -36.26
C LYS A 15 -57.86 17.34 -36.15
N PRO A 16 -56.53 17.44 -35.92
CA PRO A 16 -55.74 16.25 -35.64
C PRO A 16 -56.32 15.60 -34.37
N ASN A 17 -56.72 14.34 -34.47
CA ASN A 17 -57.12 13.55 -33.32
C ASN A 17 -55.94 13.49 -32.36
N ARG A 18 -56.04 14.19 -31.23
CA ARG A 18 -55.09 14.04 -30.14
C ARG A 18 -55.40 12.72 -29.46
N HIS A 19 -54.59 11.70 -29.74
CA HIS A 19 -54.64 10.43 -29.02
C HIS A 19 -54.34 10.70 -27.54
N ALA A 20 -55.31 10.43 -26.67
CA ALA A 20 -55.13 10.47 -25.22
C ALA A 20 -54.51 9.15 -24.77
N PHE A 21 -53.44 9.23 -23.98
CA PHE A 21 -52.74 8.07 -23.43
C PHE A 21 -53.67 7.29 -22.49
N THR A 22 -53.73 5.97 -22.65
CA THR A 22 -54.50 5.09 -21.77
C THR A 22 -53.67 4.67 -20.55
N LEU A 23 -54.36 4.34 -19.46
CA LEU A 23 -53.71 3.83 -18.23
C LEU A 23 -52.94 2.54 -18.51
N VAL A 24 -53.46 1.67 -19.38
CA VAL A 24 -52.82 0.40 -19.77
C VAL A 24 -51.51 0.66 -20.53
N GLU A 25 -51.50 1.62 -21.47
CA GLU A 25 -50.27 1.98 -22.19
C GLU A 25 -49.19 2.47 -21.23
N LEU A 26 -49.56 3.28 -20.24
CA LEU A 26 -48.62 3.72 -19.20
C LEU A 26 -48.13 2.55 -18.32
N LEU A 27 -49.02 1.62 -17.96
CA LEU A 27 -48.71 0.45 -17.14
C LEU A 27 -47.69 -0.48 -17.83
N VAL A 28 -47.86 -0.73 -19.13
CA VAL A 28 -46.93 -1.57 -19.90
C VAL A 28 -45.56 -0.91 -19.98
N VAL A 29 -45.50 0.41 -20.18
CA VAL A 29 -44.24 1.14 -20.26
C VAL A 29 -43.45 1.04 -18.96
N ILE A 30 -44.11 1.27 -17.81
CA ILE A 30 -43.42 1.14 -16.52
C ILE A 30 -43.00 -0.32 -16.22
N ALA A 31 -43.78 -1.31 -16.66
CA ALA A 31 -43.42 -2.72 -16.52
C ALA A 31 -42.17 -3.06 -17.34
N VAL A 32 -42.08 -2.59 -18.58
CA VAL A 32 -40.90 -2.77 -19.44
C VAL A 32 -39.68 -2.05 -18.85
N ILE A 33 -39.83 -0.80 -18.40
CA ILE A 33 -38.74 -0.06 -17.73
C ILE A 33 -38.28 -0.81 -16.47
N GLY A 34 -39.21 -1.34 -15.66
CA GLY A 34 -38.90 -2.11 -14.47
C GLY A 34 -38.07 -3.37 -14.77
N VAL A 35 -38.41 -4.11 -15.84
CA VAL A 35 -37.62 -5.27 -16.29
C VAL A 35 -36.23 -4.84 -16.77
N LEU A 36 -36.14 -3.78 -17.58
CA LEU A 36 -34.85 -3.28 -18.09
C LEU A 36 -33.93 -2.81 -16.95
N VAL A 37 -34.46 -2.04 -16.00
CA VAL A 37 -33.70 -1.57 -14.83
C VAL A 37 -33.29 -2.74 -13.93
N GLY A 38 -34.18 -3.71 -13.71
CA GLY A 38 -33.91 -4.90 -12.92
C GLY A 38 -32.75 -5.73 -13.45
N LEU A 39 -32.57 -5.78 -14.78
CA LEU A 39 -31.43 -6.44 -15.42
C LEU A 39 -30.17 -5.55 -15.46
N ALA A 40 -30.34 -4.22 -15.59
CA ALA A 40 -29.22 -3.29 -15.76
C ALA A 40 -28.42 -3.03 -14.47
N ILE A 41 -29.08 -2.87 -13.32
CA ILE A 41 -28.42 -2.53 -12.04
C ILE A 41 -27.28 -3.50 -11.66
N PRO A 42 -27.50 -4.84 -11.61
CA PRO A 42 -26.43 -5.77 -11.24
C PRO A 42 -25.29 -5.80 -12.27
N ALA A 43 -25.60 -5.60 -13.55
CA ALA A 43 -24.59 -5.55 -14.61
C ALA A 43 -23.68 -4.32 -14.46
N ILE A 44 -24.27 -3.15 -14.21
CA ILE A 44 -23.53 -1.89 -14.00
C ILE A 44 -22.65 -1.98 -12.75
N ALA A 45 -23.15 -2.55 -11.65
CA ALA A 45 -22.38 -2.71 -10.42
C ALA A 45 -21.14 -3.59 -10.63
N ARG A 46 -21.28 -4.70 -11.38
CA ARG A 46 -20.16 -5.57 -11.77
C ARG A 46 -19.17 -4.83 -12.67
N ALA A 47 -19.66 -4.14 -13.70
CA ALA A 47 -18.82 -3.38 -14.62
C ALA A 47 -17.98 -2.31 -13.89
N ARG A 48 -18.58 -1.59 -12.93
CA ARG A 48 -17.87 -0.61 -12.10
C ARG A 48 -16.76 -1.25 -11.27
N ARG A 49 -17.02 -2.38 -10.61
CA ARG A 49 -16.00 -3.11 -9.83
C ARG A 49 -14.84 -3.58 -10.71
N THR A 50 -15.14 -4.12 -11.89
CA THR A 50 -14.12 -4.52 -12.87
C THR A 50 -13.29 -3.34 -13.36
N ALA A 51 -13.92 -2.20 -13.66
CA ALA A 51 -13.22 -1.00 -14.09
C ALA A 51 -12.26 -0.47 -13.02
N ILE A 52 -12.71 -0.43 -11.76
CA ILE A 52 -11.88 -0.03 -10.62
C ILE A 52 -10.70 -0.99 -10.44
N ALA A 53 -10.94 -2.31 -10.43
CA ALA A 53 -9.88 -3.31 -10.32
C ALA A 53 -8.86 -3.19 -11.46
N SER A 54 -9.33 -2.96 -12.69
CA SER A 54 -8.45 -2.77 -13.85
C SER A 54 -7.60 -1.51 -13.75
N ALA A 55 -8.15 -0.42 -13.22
CA ALA A 55 -7.41 0.82 -13.00
C ALA A 55 -6.35 0.64 -11.91
N MET A 56 -6.73 0.06 -10.76
CA MET A 56 -5.81 -0.26 -9.67
C MET A 56 -4.67 -1.16 -10.13
N LYS A 57 -4.97 -2.20 -10.94
CA LYS A 57 -3.94 -3.04 -11.56
C LYS A 57 -2.97 -2.22 -12.40
N ALA A 58 -3.48 -1.39 -13.30
CA ALA A 58 -2.64 -0.62 -14.21
C ALA A 58 -1.68 0.31 -13.44
N GLU A 59 -2.16 0.92 -12.36
CA GLU A 59 -1.35 1.77 -11.46
C GLU A 59 -0.29 0.94 -10.72
N VAL A 60 -0.64 -0.19 -10.13
CA VAL A 60 0.33 -1.07 -9.44
C VAL A 60 1.39 -1.58 -10.42
N THR A 61 0.99 -2.03 -11.61
CA THR A 61 1.93 -2.43 -12.66
C THR A 61 2.84 -1.27 -13.11
N ASN A 62 2.34 -0.04 -13.12
CA ASN A 62 3.17 1.14 -13.39
C ASN A 62 4.23 1.34 -12.29
N ILE A 63 3.86 1.18 -11.02
CA ILE A 63 4.79 1.23 -9.88
C ILE A 63 5.82 0.10 -9.95
N GLU A 64 5.40 -1.13 -10.23
CA GLU A 64 6.30 -2.28 -10.40
C GLU A 64 7.33 -2.04 -11.53
N ASN A 65 6.88 -1.51 -12.67
CA ASN A 65 7.76 -1.12 -13.76
C ASN A 65 8.72 0.00 -13.35
N GLY A 66 8.25 0.94 -12.52
CA GLY A 66 9.08 1.97 -11.91
C GLY A 66 10.18 1.38 -11.03
N ILE A 67 9.85 0.42 -10.15
CA ILE A 67 10.81 -0.28 -9.30
C ILE A 67 11.83 -1.09 -10.11
N ASN A 68 11.38 -1.76 -11.18
CA ASN A 68 12.28 -2.46 -12.11
C ASN A 68 13.20 -1.50 -12.87
N SER A 69 12.68 -0.33 -13.26
CA SER A 69 13.46 0.74 -13.88
C SER A 69 14.47 1.34 -12.89
N TYR A 70 14.09 1.49 -11.62
CA TYR A 70 14.98 1.88 -10.53
C TYR A 70 16.16 0.91 -10.41
N ASN A 71 15.88 -0.40 -10.36
CA ASN A 71 16.91 -1.43 -10.32
C ASN A 71 17.79 -1.43 -11.58
N THR A 72 17.21 -1.18 -12.76
CA THR A 72 17.99 -1.06 -14.01
C THR A 72 18.92 0.15 -13.99
N LYS A 73 18.45 1.28 -13.44
CA LYS A 73 19.20 2.53 -13.35
C LYS A 73 20.31 2.49 -12.30
N TYR A 74 20.02 1.93 -11.13
CA TYR A 74 20.87 2.00 -9.93
C TYR A 74 21.51 0.65 -9.54
N GLY A 75 21.12 -0.43 -10.20
CA GLY A 75 21.65 -1.78 -10.00
C GLY A 75 21.21 -2.45 -8.69
N ASP A 76 20.23 -1.91 -7.98
CA ASP A 76 19.63 -2.47 -6.76
C ASP A 76 18.17 -2.01 -6.62
N TYR A 77 17.34 -2.81 -5.94
CA TYR A 77 15.97 -2.39 -5.62
C TYR A 77 15.95 -1.37 -4.47
N PRO A 78 14.98 -0.43 -4.48
CA PRO A 78 14.88 0.59 -3.45
C PRO A 78 14.69 -0.05 -2.06
N PRO A 79 15.22 0.54 -0.99
CA PRO A 79 14.97 0.08 0.37
C PRO A 79 13.58 0.51 0.84
N ASP A 80 12.96 -0.29 1.71
CA ASP A 80 11.68 0.00 2.37
C ASP A 80 11.84 0.84 3.65
N MET A 81 13.03 1.41 3.86
CA MET A 81 13.41 2.29 4.97
C MET A 81 13.43 1.67 6.37
N MET A 82 13.11 0.38 6.53
CA MET A 82 13.05 -0.27 7.85
C MET A 82 14.42 -0.54 8.49
N SER A 83 15.49 -0.61 7.69
CA SER A 83 16.81 -1.07 8.15
C SER A 83 17.90 -0.12 7.70
N TRP A 84 18.42 0.68 8.65
CA TRP A 84 19.48 1.62 8.37
C TRP A 84 20.72 1.00 7.68
N PRO A 85 21.24 -0.18 8.08
CA PRO A 85 22.35 -0.80 7.37
C PRO A 85 22.04 -1.07 5.88
N ILE A 86 20.80 -1.44 5.55
CA ILE A 86 20.37 -1.68 4.17
C ILE A 86 20.24 -0.34 3.42
N VAL A 87 19.57 0.64 4.02
CA VAL A 87 19.37 1.99 3.49
C VAL A 87 20.73 2.66 3.20
N ARG A 88 21.62 2.71 4.19
CA ARG A 88 22.95 3.30 4.07
C ARG A 88 23.75 2.66 2.94
N ARG A 89 23.80 1.32 2.90
CA ARG A 89 24.51 0.57 1.84
C ARG A 89 23.94 0.92 0.46
N HIS A 90 22.62 1.00 0.36
CA HIS A 90 21.94 1.29 -0.89
C HIS A 90 22.28 2.70 -1.40
N TYR A 91 22.12 3.73 -0.56
CA TYR A 91 22.38 5.10 -0.97
C TYR A 91 23.87 5.40 -1.21
N LEU A 92 24.79 4.78 -0.49
CA LEU A 92 26.22 4.86 -0.79
C LEU A 92 26.60 4.20 -2.11
N LYS A 93 25.85 3.18 -2.55
CA LYS A 93 26.06 2.56 -3.87
C LYS A 93 25.62 3.50 -5.00
N ILE A 94 24.50 4.19 -4.81
CA ILE A 94 23.92 5.09 -5.82
C ILE A 94 24.67 6.43 -5.86
N PHE A 95 25.05 6.95 -4.70
CA PHE A 95 25.73 8.21 -4.51
C PHE A 95 27.02 8.00 -3.70
N PRO A 96 28.11 7.55 -4.34
CA PRO A 96 29.38 7.28 -3.65
C PRO A 96 29.98 8.52 -2.96
N ASP A 97 29.74 9.71 -3.51
CA ASP A 97 30.24 10.99 -3.03
C ASP A 97 29.20 11.80 -2.23
N ILE A 98 28.16 11.14 -1.72
CA ILE A 98 27.11 11.78 -0.92
C ILE A 98 27.70 12.52 0.29
N ALA A 99 27.23 13.74 0.53
CA ALA A 99 27.64 14.52 1.69
C ALA A 99 27.26 13.79 3.00
N GLN A 100 28.15 13.83 3.99
CA GLN A 100 27.86 13.24 5.29
C GLN A 100 26.57 13.83 5.90
N SER A 101 26.31 15.13 5.72
CA SER A 101 25.08 15.78 6.18
C SER A 101 23.80 15.19 5.58
N GLU A 102 23.84 14.66 4.36
CA GLU A 102 22.69 14.02 3.70
C GLU A 102 22.44 12.61 4.24
N LEU A 103 23.50 11.84 4.49
CA LEU A 103 23.39 10.55 5.19
C LEU A 103 22.86 10.73 6.62
N ASN A 104 23.35 11.77 7.29
CA ASN A 104 22.94 12.16 8.63
C ASN A 104 21.46 12.53 8.68
N LEU A 105 21.00 13.31 7.71
CA LEU A 105 19.59 13.63 7.54
C LEU A 105 18.79 12.35 7.29
N LEU A 106 19.17 11.55 6.30
CA LEU A 106 18.45 10.32 5.94
C LEU A 106 18.32 9.35 7.12
N PHE A 107 19.38 9.17 7.91
CA PHE A 107 19.32 8.34 9.11
C PHE A 107 18.23 8.80 10.07
N ARG A 108 18.17 10.11 10.34
CA ARG A 108 17.16 10.73 11.22
C ARG A 108 15.74 10.67 10.63
N LEU A 109 15.63 10.51 9.32
CA LEU A 109 14.36 10.31 8.62
C LEU A 109 13.94 8.83 8.54
N CYS A 110 14.80 7.87 8.88
CA CYS A 110 14.48 6.44 8.78
C CYS A 110 14.46 5.71 10.12
N ASP A 111 15.05 6.28 11.17
CA ASP A 111 15.25 5.59 12.45
C ASP A 111 14.73 6.41 13.64
N THR A 112 14.14 5.69 14.60
CA THR A 112 13.68 6.21 15.90
C THR A 112 14.62 5.81 17.04
N LEU A 113 15.59 4.93 16.79
CA LEU A 113 16.50 4.44 17.80
C LEU A 113 17.51 5.51 18.22
N PRO A 114 17.77 5.66 19.54
CA PRO A 114 18.87 6.48 20.01
C PRO A 114 20.20 5.93 19.49
N ASP A 115 20.97 6.76 18.80
CA ASP A 115 22.29 6.41 18.29
C ASP A 115 23.26 6.10 19.45
N ASN A 116 23.53 4.81 19.66
CA ASN A 116 24.38 4.31 20.74
C ASN A 116 25.69 3.68 20.24
N ASP A 117 25.99 3.78 18.95
CA ASP A 117 27.22 3.27 18.33
C ASP A 117 28.25 4.41 18.25
N ALA A 118 29.44 4.21 18.83
CA ALA A 118 30.50 5.21 18.86
C ALA A 118 31.07 5.54 17.46
N ASN A 119 30.78 4.72 16.45
CA ASN A 119 31.13 4.96 15.04
C ASN A 119 29.94 5.44 14.20
N GLN A 120 28.77 5.59 14.81
CA GLN A 120 27.62 6.30 14.26
C GLN A 120 27.47 7.63 15.02
N MET A 121 26.60 8.48 14.52
CA MET A 121 26.61 9.90 14.86
C MET A 121 26.22 10.12 16.32
N SER A 122 26.54 11.28 16.90
CA SER A 122 26.08 11.54 18.26
C SER A 122 24.55 11.66 18.33
N ALA A 123 23.92 10.85 19.20
CA ALA A 123 22.49 10.95 19.50
C ALA A 123 22.08 12.38 19.88
N ILE A 124 20.91 12.81 19.40
CA ILE A 124 20.20 13.95 19.99
C ILE A 124 19.20 13.35 20.98
N SER A 125 19.40 13.64 22.27
CA SER A 125 18.86 12.92 23.43
C SER A 125 17.36 13.12 23.70
N ALA A 126 16.49 13.23 22.69
CA ALA A 126 15.09 13.62 22.92
C ALA A 126 14.05 13.12 21.91
N LEU A 127 14.30 12.08 21.11
CA LEU A 127 13.30 11.58 20.17
C LEU A 127 12.58 10.34 20.71
N THR A 128 11.65 10.58 21.63
CA THR A 128 10.43 9.77 21.76
C THR A 128 9.69 9.87 20.43
N TRP A 129 9.26 8.75 19.84
CA TRP A 129 8.51 8.59 18.58
C TRP A 129 8.27 9.89 17.77
N ASN A 130 8.97 10.05 16.65
CA ASN A 130 9.02 11.27 15.85
C ASN A 130 8.38 11.04 14.48
N GLY A 131 7.31 11.76 14.15
CA GLY A 131 6.53 11.65 12.92
C GLY A 131 7.22 12.28 11.72
N ALA A 132 8.45 11.86 11.47
CA ALA A 132 9.24 12.15 10.27
C ALA A 132 9.97 10.89 9.80
N VAL A 133 9.45 9.72 10.20
CA VAL A 133 10.09 8.42 9.98
C VAL A 133 9.46 7.82 8.75
N LEU A 134 10.24 7.77 7.69
CA LEU A 134 9.88 7.22 6.41
C LEU A 134 9.36 5.78 6.55
N ASP A 135 8.09 5.58 6.23
CA ASP A 135 7.47 4.27 6.21
C ASP A 135 7.52 3.60 4.82
N ARG A 136 6.90 2.42 4.73
CA ARG A 136 6.88 1.58 3.53
C ARG A 136 5.97 2.09 2.42
N ALA A 137 4.93 2.82 2.77
CA ALA A 137 4.06 3.47 1.82
C ALA A 137 4.73 4.75 1.26
N GLU A 138 5.43 5.49 2.11
CA GLU A 138 6.18 6.70 1.75
C GLU A 138 7.44 6.35 0.95
N ALA A 139 8.07 5.22 1.24
CA ALA A 139 9.23 4.71 0.51
C ALA A 139 8.96 4.60 -1.01
N VAL A 140 7.72 4.32 -1.42
CA VAL A 140 7.32 4.29 -2.84
C VAL A 140 7.53 5.66 -3.47
N VAL A 141 6.95 6.70 -2.86
CA VAL A 141 7.02 8.07 -3.37
C VAL A 141 8.43 8.64 -3.23
N TRP A 142 9.10 8.35 -2.11
CA TRP A 142 10.47 8.76 -1.85
C TRP A 142 11.44 8.26 -2.93
N ASN A 143 11.49 6.95 -3.16
CA ASN A 143 12.48 6.36 -4.07
C ASN A 143 12.14 6.58 -5.55
N LEU A 144 10.85 6.50 -5.92
CA LEU A 144 10.44 6.56 -7.32
C LEU A 144 10.20 8.00 -7.81
N GLY A 145 10.05 8.96 -6.90
CA GLY A 145 9.87 10.38 -7.22
C GLY A 145 11.14 11.09 -7.71
N GLY A 146 12.28 10.38 -7.78
CA GLY A 146 13.54 10.93 -8.28
C GLY A 146 14.38 11.66 -7.24
N PHE A 147 15.63 11.92 -7.61
CA PHE A 147 16.64 12.57 -6.77
C PHE A 147 17.24 13.79 -7.51
N SER A 148 17.90 14.66 -6.75
CA SER A 148 18.63 15.80 -7.28
C SER A 148 19.68 15.35 -8.31
N SER A 149 19.95 16.21 -9.30
CA SER A 149 21.05 16.00 -10.25
C SER A 149 22.42 16.20 -9.59
N ASP A 150 22.48 16.80 -8.41
CA ASP A 150 23.69 16.91 -7.60
C ASP A 150 23.90 15.63 -6.78
N PRO A 151 24.91 14.79 -7.11
CA PRO A 151 25.14 13.53 -6.41
C PRO A 151 25.69 13.71 -4.99
N GLN A 152 26.23 14.89 -4.65
CA GLN A 152 26.69 15.18 -3.30
C GLN A 152 25.50 15.55 -2.39
N TYR A 153 24.45 16.16 -2.95
CA TYR A 153 23.21 16.53 -2.27
C TYR A 153 21.98 15.91 -2.95
N PRO A 154 21.84 14.57 -2.93
CA PRO A 154 20.79 13.88 -3.66
C PRO A 154 19.39 14.18 -3.13
N PHE A 155 19.24 14.50 -1.83
CA PHE A 155 17.94 14.71 -1.20
C PHE A 155 17.55 16.18 -1.13
N THR A 156 18.48 17.03 -0.70
CA THR A 156 18.22 18.46 -0.43
C THR A 156 18.81 19.40 -1.49
N GLY A 157 19.44 18.85 -2.53
CA GLY A 157 19.92 19.59 -3.70
C GLY A 157 18.77 20.00 -4.64
N SER A 158 19.09 20.84 -5.63
CA SER A 158 18.10 21.35 -6.58
C SER A 158 17.36 20.23 -7.30
N GLY A 159 16.03 20.24 -7.21
CA GLY A 159 15.19 19.21 -7.82
C GLY A 159 15.13 17.88 -7.07
N GLY A 160 15.79 17.78 -5.91
CA GLY A 160 15.70 16.62 -5.02
C GLY A 160 14.36 16.52 -4.27
N PRO A 161 14.15 15.44 -3.52
CA PRO A 161 12.92 15.16 -2.78
C PRO A 161 12.59 16.16 -1.66
N LEU A 162 13.57 16.91 -1.16
CA LEU A 162 13.43 17.81 -0.02
C LEU A 162 13.85 19.24 -0.36
N LEU A 163 13.13 20.21 0.19
CA LEU A 163 13.52 21.61 0.23
C LEU A 163 13.96 21.98 1.65
N ILE A 164 14.97 22.84 1.76
CA ILE A 164 15.40 23.40 3.04
C ILE A 164 14.55 24.61 3.36
N VAL A 165 13.91 24.61 4.53
CA VAL A 165 13.00 25.67 4.98
C VAL A 165 13.76 26.92 5.40
N ASP A 166 14.79 26.77 6.24
CA ASP A 166 15.68 27.84 6.67
C ASP A 166 17.15 27.48 6.39
N PRO A 167 17.84 28.19 5.47
CA PRO A 167 19.24 27.92 5.16
C PRO A 167 20.20 28.24 6.32
N ALA A 168 19.76 28.98 7.35
CA ALA A 168 20.56 29.24 8.55
C ALA A 168 20.50 28.08 9.57
N VAL A 169 19.53 27.18 9.45
CA VAL A 169 19.39 25.99 10.30
C VAL A 169 20.11 24.80 9.67
N SER A 170 20.63 23.89 10.49
CA SER A 170 21.33 22.69 10.02
C SER A 170 20.49 21.92 8.98
N ARG A 171 21.14 21.51 7.89
CA ARG A 171 20.55 20.63 6.85
C ARG A 171 20.24 19.23 7.36
N GLU A 172 20.87 18.83 8.47
CA GLU A 172 20.67 17.53 9.08
C GLU A 172 19.42 17.49 9.97
N ASN A 173 18.78 18.63 10.22
CA ASN A 173 17.60 18.70 11.08
C ASN A 173 16.34 18.31 10.29
N PRO A 174 15.64 17.20 10.63
CA PRO A 174 14.38 16.82 10.00
C PRO A 174 13.32 17.92 10.12
N LEU A 175 13.34 18.69 11.21
CA LEU A 175 12.45 19.83 11.38
C LEU A 175 12.85 21.03 10.52
N ASN A 176 13.85 20.94 9.64
CA ASN A 176 14.23 22.01 8.71
C ASN A 176 13.99 21.64 7.24
N VAL A 177 13.33 20.52 6.98
CA VAL A 177 12.99 20.09 5.62
C VAL A 177 11.49 20.16 5.35
N GLU A 178 11.13 20.33 4.09
CA GLU A 178 9.78 20.13 3.57
C GLU A 178 9.83 19.29 2.29
N TYR A 179 8.74 18.57 1.99
CA TYR A 179 8.63 17.83 0.74
C TYR A 179 8.67 18.75 -0.48
N ASN A 180 9.45 18.35 -1.48
CA ASN A 180 9.44 18.97 -2.79
C ASN A 180 8.43 18.27 -3.71
N PRO A 181 7.30 18.91 -4.10
CA PRO A 181 6.36 18.36 -5.09
C PRO A 181 6.83 18.53 -6.54
N SER A 182 7.87 19.34 -6.78
CA SER A 182 8.42 19.61 -8.10
C SER A 182 9.81 18.99 -8.25
N ARG A 183 9.88 17.67 -8.06
CA ARG A 183 11.10 16.89 -8.21
C ARG A 183 11.51 16.80 -9.67
N VAL A 184 12.81 16.67 -9.92
CA VAL A 184 13.36 16.53 -11.28
C VAL A 184 13.62 15.06 -11.57
N ALA A 185 13.31 14.65 -12.81
CA ALA A 185 13.57 13.30 -13.33
C ALA A 185 13.01 12.15 -12.45
N PRO A 186 11.71 12.17 -12.12
CA PRO A 186 11.09 11.04 -11.43
C PRO A 186 11.14 9.78 -12.30
N ILE A 187 11.24 8.63 -11.65
CA ILE A 187 11.12 7.32 -12.31
C ILE A 187 9.64 7.01 -12.54
N VAL A 188 8.78 7.40 -11.60
CA VAL A 188 7.32 7.36 -11.73
C VAL A 188 6.76 8.75 -11.45
N GLU A 189 5.95 9.24 -12.38
CA GLU A 189 5.15 10.46 -12.21
C GLU A 189 3.91 10.13 -11.36
N PHE A 190 3.88 10.64 -10.13
CA PHE A 190 2.73 10.47 -9.23
C PHE A 190 1.68 11.56 -9.48
N GLU A 191 0.42 11.16 -9.59
CA GLU A 191 -0.69 12.11 -9.69
C GLU A 191 -0.80 12.92 -8.37
N ALA A 192 -0.58 14.23 -8.43
CA ALA A 192 -0.50 15.07 -7.24
C ALA A 192 -1.77 15.05 -6.35
N SER A 193 -2.95 14.89 -6.95
CA SER A 193 -4.24 14.74 -6.25
C SER A 193 -4.39 13.41 -5.50
N ARG A 194 -3.49 12.46 -5.73
CA ARG A 194 -3.45 11.13 -5.08
C ARG A 194 -2.31 10.99 -4.08
N LEU A 195 -1.54 12.04 -3.85
CA LEU A 195 -0.59 12.08 -2.74
C LEU A 195 -1.34 12.49 -1.47
N SER A 196 -0.97 11.92 -0.32
CA SER A 196 -1.54 12.24 0.99
C SER A 196 -1.16 13.63 1.52
N LEU A 197 -0.81 14.59 0.66
CA LEU A 197 -0.39 15.93 1.07
C LEU A 197 -1.55 16.89 1.29
N VAL A 198 -1.49 17.63 2.39
CA VAL A 198 -2.20 18.90 2.57
C VAL A 198 -1.50 19.98 1.77
N ALA A 199 -2.28 20.74 1.00
CA ALA A 199 -1.79 21.93 0.33
C ALA A 199 -1.20 22.93 1.34
N LYS A 200 0.07 23.30 1.14
CA LYS A 200 0.74 24.36 1.90
C LYS A 200 -0.02 25.68 1.76
N ASP A 201 -0.20 26.41 2.87
CA ASP A 201 -0.69 27.78 2.87
C ASP A 201 0.49 28.75 2.73
N PRO A 202 0.70 29.37 1.55
CA PRO A 202 1.85 30.23 1.30
C PRO A 202 1.81 31.54 2.11
N SER A 203 0.68 31.88 2.74
CA SER A 203 0.55 33.07 3.57
C SER A 203 1.08 32.88 5.00
N VAL A 204 1.31 31.63 5.43
CA VAL A 204 1.77 31.29 6.77
C VAL A 204 3.27 31.03 6.76
N VAL A 205 4.03 31.85 7.50
CA VAL A 205 5.48 31.69 7.65
C VAL A 205 5.77 30.36 8.37
N GLY A 206 6.59 29.52 7.74
CA GLY A 206 6.89 28.18 8.24
C GLY A 206 5.85 27.10 7.91
N SER A 207 4.83 27.42 7.09
CA SER A 207 3.92 26.41 6.53
C SER A 207 4.68 25.43 5.64
N ARG A 208 4.34 24.16 5.76
CA ARG A 208 4.94 23.04 5.02
C ARG A 208 3.83 22.22 4.39
N TYR A 209 4.19 21.43 3.39
CA TYR A 209 3.38 20.28 3.03
C TYR A 209 3.39 19.31 4.21
N LEU A 210 2.19 18.94 4.67
CA LEU A 210 2.00 17.94 5.70
C LEU A 210 1.30 16.74 5.09
N SER A 211 1.64 15.55 5.54
CA SER A 211 0.93 14.34 5.16
C SER A 211 -0.32 14.13 6.01
N LEU A 212 -1.30 13.40 5.46
CA LEU A 212 -2.57 13.02 6.08
C LEU A 212 -2.72 11.51 6.30
N ASP A 213 -1.71 10.73 5.94
CA ASP A 213 -1.72 9.27 6.10
C ASP A 213 -1.53 8.82 7.54
N ASP A 214 -0.82 9.59 8.34
CA ASP A 214 -0.65 9.38 9.78
C ASP A 214 -1.44 10.41 10.61
N ASP A 215 -2.31 9.91 11.48
CA ASP A 215 -3.16 10.66 12.42
C ASP A 215 -2.51 10.84 13.79
N LEU A 216 -1.32 10.28 13.99
CA LEU A 216 -0.70 10.18 15.30
C LEU A 216 0.35 11.27 15.59
N LEU A 217 0.90 12.01 14.61
CA LEU A 217 1.80 13.16 14.85
C LEU A 217 1.70 14.23 13.75
N GLY A 218 1.32 15.46 14.14
CA GLY A 218 1.02 16.56 13.21
C GLY A 218 2.21 17.24 12.51
N ASN A 219 3.30 16.52 12.21
CA ASN A 219 4.49 17.07 11.54
C ASN A 219 5.11 16.15 10.47
N ASP A 220 4.38 15.13 10.00
CA ASP A 220 4.90 14.33 8.89
C ASP A 220 4.81 15.10 7.56
N VAL A 221 5.89 15.02 6.78
CA VAL A 221 6.04 15.71 5.49
C VAL A 221 6.14 14.72 4.34
N PHE A 222 6.13 13.42 4.59
CA PHE A 222 6.34 12.41 3.57
C PHE A 222 5.00 11.88 3.06
N PRO A 223 4.67 12.12 1.78
CA PRO A 223 3.44 11.58 1.27
C PRO A 223 3.55 10.12 0.90
N THR A 224 2.44 9.43 1.13
CA THR A 224 2.08 8.18 0.50
C THR A 224 1.26 8.42 -0.77
N TYR A 225 1.10 7.38 -1.58
CA TYR A 225 0.31 7.42 -2.81
C TYR A 225 -0.91 6.51 -2.70
N VAL A 226 -2.11 7.08 -2.84
CA VAL A 226 -3.39 6.36 -2.77
C VAL A 226 -3.95 6.08 -4.17
N LEU A 227 -4.60 4.93 -4.35
CA LEU A 227 -5.20 4.59 -5.65
C LEU A 227 -6.49 5.35 -5.92
N ARG A 228 -7.22 5.72 -4.86
CA ARG A 228 -8.44 6.54 -4.90
C ARG A 228 -8.51 7.40 -3.63
N GLU A 229 -9.27 8.48 -3.69
CA GLU A 229 -9.51 9.36 -2.55
C GLU A 229 -10.08 8.59 -1.35
N GLY A 230 -9.53 8.85 -0.15
CA GLY A 230 -9.95 8.22 1.10
C GLY A 230 -9.52 6.75 1.28
N GLN A 231 -8.66 6.23 0.42
CA GLN A 231 -8.20 4.83 0.52
C GLN A 231 -6.86 4.70 1.19
N SER A 232 -6.50 3.47 1.53
CA SER A 232 -5.15 3.15 2.00
C SER A 232 -4.14 3.33 0.87
N PRO A 233 -2.89 3.67 1.21
CA PRO A 233 -1.87 3.91 0.20
C PRO A 233 -1.44 2.61 -0.48
N ILE A 234 -0.54 2.68 -1.44
CA ILE A 234 0.24 1.52 -1.90
C ILE A 234 1.43 1.36 -0.96
N VAL A 235 1.71 0.13 -0.53
CA VAL A 235 2.81 -0.21 0.38
C VAL A 235 3.85 -1.06 -0.34
N TYR A 236 5.12 -0.77 -0.07
CA TYR A 236 6.27 -1.48 -0.62
C TYR A 236 7.06 -2.22 0.45
N PHE A 237 7.42 -3.46 0.16
CA PHE A 237 8.21 -4.29 1.06
C PHE A 237 9.46 -4.81 0.35
N ASP A 238 10.63 -4.59 0.96
CA ASP A 238 11.93 -5.04 0.47
C ASP A 238 12.29 -6.42 1.06
N SER A 239 12.52 -7.44 0.23
CA SER A 239 12.85 -8.80 0.69
C SER A 239 13.97 -8.90 1.75
N ARG A 240 14.90 -7.92 1.77
CA ARG A 240 16.04 -7.89 2.70
C ARG A 240 15.64 -7.62 4.15
N THR A 241 14.46 -7.06 4.38
CA THR A 241 13.91 -6.70 5.71
C THR A 241 12.80 -7.64 6.15
N TYR A 242 12.53 -8.74 5.44
CA TYR A 242 11.48 -9.71 5.74
C TYR A 242 11.90 -10.67 6.85
N ARG A 243 12.47 -10.14 7.93
CA ARG A 243 12.93 -10.93 9.06
C ARG A 243 12.08 -10.62 10.28
N PHE A 244 11.86 -11.65 11.08
CA PHE A 244 11.50 -11.49 12.48
C PHE A 244 12.67 -10.86 13.22
N ASN A 245 12.47 -9.69 13.84
CA ASN A 245 13.52 -8.99 14.57
C ASN A 245 13.42 -9.36 16.06
N ALA A 246 14.02 -10.49 16.45
CA ALA A 246 14.02 -10.97 17.84
C ALA A 246 14.77 -10.06 18.84
N GLY A 247 15.53 -9.06 18.34
CA GLY A 247 16.38 -8.22 19.18
C GLY A 247 15.67 -7.13 19.99
N ASP A 248 14.37 -6.90 19.77
CA ASP A 248 13.57 -5.90 20.51
C ASP A 248 12.74 -6.51 21.66
N GLU A 249 13.12 -7.72 22.08
CA GLU A 249 12.56 -8.43 23.24
C GLU A 249 12.66 -7.61 24.54
N SER A 250 13.65 -6.72 24.66
CA SER A 250 13.85 -5.88 25.85
C SER A 250 12.72 -4.87 26.10
N ASN A 251 11.93 -4.52 25.08
CA ASN A 251 10.75 -3.66 25.19
C ASN A 251 9.42 -4.42 25.00
N GLY A 252 9.46 -5.76 24.89
CA GLY A 252 8.26 -6.58 24.70
C GLY A 252 7.54 -6.39 23.36
N SER A 253 8.16 -5.71 22.38
CA SER A 253 7.55 -5.42 21.08
C SER A 253 8.10 -6.38 20.03
N TYR A 254 7.24 -7.28 19.54
CA TYR A 254 7.60 -8.27 18.53
C TYR A 254 7.39 -7.69 17.13
N LEU A 255 8.22 -6.73 16.73
CA LEU A 255 7.98 -5.96 15.51
C LEU A 255 8.21 -6.81 14.24
N PHE A 256 7.10 -7.29 13.68
CA PHE A 256 7.06 -7.83 12.33
C PHE A 256 7.22 -6.71 11.29
N ASN A 257 7.76 -7.04 10.11
CA ASN A 257 7.80 -6.10 8.97
C ASN A 257 6.37 -5.88 8.45
N ALA A 258 5.69 -4.84 8.96
CA ALA A 258 4.31 -4.50 8.63
C ALA A 258 4.17 -2.99 8.43
N TYR A 259 3.10 -2.60 7.75
CA TYR A 259 2.59 -1.24 7.66
C TYR A 259 1.26 -1.20 8.40
N ALA A 260 1.03 -0.18 9.22
CA ALA A 260 -0.23 0.01 9.92
C ALA A 260 -0.51 1.50 10.04
N ARG A 261 -1.77 1.88 9.89
CA ARG A 261 -2.27 3.24 10.13
C ARG A 261 -3.53 3.17 10.97
N THR A 262 -3.79 4.19 11.78
CA THR A 262 -5.07 4.31 12.47
C THR A 262 -6.11 4.86 11.48
N THR A 263 -7.33 4.32 11.54
CA THR A 263 -8.43 4.76 10.66
C THR A 263 -9.71 4.88 11.45
N SER A 264 -10.53 5.89 11.14
CA SER A 264 -11.89 6.02 11.69
C SER A 264 -12.89 5.04 11.06
N ASP A 265 -12.49 4.36 9.98
CA ASP A 265 -13.40 3.71 9.04
C ASP A 265 -13.48 2.18 9.23
N THR A 266 -12.61 1.58 10.05
CA THR A 266 -12.66 0.15 10.42
C THR A 266 -13.27 -0.06 11.82
N PRO A 267 -13.95 -1.21 12.08
CA PRO A 267 -14.47 -1.55 13.40
C PRO A 267 -13.41 -1.60 14.52
N SER A 268 -12.14 -1.73 14.16
CA SER A 268 -10.98 -1.88 15.05
C SER A 268 -10.12 -0.62 15.19
N GLY A 269 -10.42 0.47 14.48
CA GLY A 269 -9.64 1.71 14.54
C GLY A 269 -8.27 1.66 13.84
N PHE A 270 -7.91 0.54 13.21
CA PHE A 270 -6.62 0.33 12.54
C PHE A 270 -6.82 -0.38 11.20
N ASP A 271 -5.98 -0.03 10.23
CA ASP A 271 -5.83 -0.70 8.93
C ASP A 271 -4.37 -1.00 8.68
N ALA A 272 -4.04 -2.23 8.30
CA ALA A 272 -2.66 -2.69 8.33
C ALA A 272 -2.38 -3.86 7.40
N ILE A 273 -1.15 -3.94 6.91
CA ILE A 273 -0.69 -4.97 6.00
C ILE A 273 0.72 -5.47 6.32
N ARG A 274 1.01 -6.70 5.91
CA ARG A 274 2.35 -7.26 5.92
C ARG A 274 2.65 -7.97 4.60
N PRO A 275 3.91 -8.30 4.29
CA PRO A 275 4.21 -9.13 3.14
C PRO A 275 3.49 -10.47 3.21
N VAL A 276 2.92 -10.90 2.09
CA VAL A 276 2.01 -12.06 2.06
C VAL A 276 2.65 -13.30 1.45
N VAL A 277 3.61 -13.14 0.54
CA VAL A 277 4.40 -14.27 -0.02
C VAL A 277 5.64 -14.51 0.86
N SER A 278 6.19 -15.72 0.91
CA SER A 278 7.53 -16.08 1.40
C SER A 278 7.97 -17.38 0.74
N ILE A 279 9.14 -17.40 0.09
CA ILE A 279 9.46 -18.42 -0.93
C ILE A 279 10.30 -19.60 -0.47
N ASN A 280 10.82 -19.65 0.76
CA ASN A 280 11.62 -20.80 1.21
C ASN A 280 11.55 -21.06 2.72
N PRO A 281 11.43 -22.33 3.16
CA PRO A 281 11.77 -22.69 4.52
C PRO A 281 13.26 -22.40 4.81
N GLY A 282 13.53 -21.41 5.66
CA GLY A 282 14.84 -20.96 6.07
C GLY A 282 15.79 -22.12 6.44
N LYS A 283 17.04 -22.03 5.96
CA LYS A 283 18.11 -23.02 6.18
C LYS A 283 18.60 -23.11 7.64
N ASN A 284 18.04 -22.34 8.56
CA ASN A 284 18.56 -22.13 9.91
C ASN A 284 17.73 -22.79 11.03
N ALA A 285 16.89 -23.77 10.72
CA ALA A 285 16.29 -24.60 11.76
C ALA A 285 17.34 -25.55 12.36
N THR A 286 18.10 -25.06 13.34
CA THR A 286 19.00 -25.89 14.14
C THR A 286 18.17 -26.86 14.98
N ALA A 287 17.88 -28.05 14.43
CA ALA A 287 17.56 -29.35 15.05
C ALA A 287 16.68 -29.43 16.33
N ALA A 288 16.04 -28.36 16.77
CA ALA A 288 15.06 -28.32 17.85
C ALA A 288 13.82 -27.60 17.32
N SER A 289 12.67 -28.26 17.46
CA SER A 289 11.36 -27.98 16.89
C SER A 289 11.02 -26.50 16.65
N TYR A 290 10.15 -26.24 15.66
CA TYR A 290 9.44 -24.97 15.47
C TYR A 290 8.46 -24.66 16.63
N GLY A 291 8.69 -25.19 17.83
CA GLY A 291 7.78 -25.24 18.98
C GLY A 291 7.35 -23.88 19.56
N THR A 292 7.83 -22.77 18.99
CA THR A 292 7.39 -21.40 19.29
C THR A 292 7.09 -20.65 17.99
N ALA A 293 6.14 -19.72 18.02
CA ALA A 293 5.81 -18.89 16.86
C ALA A 293 7.05 -18.14 16.33
N ALA A 294 7.92 -17.63 17.21
CA ALA A 294 9.19 -16.98 16.83
C ALA A 294 10.12 -17.93 16.03
N ASN A 295 10.26 -19.19 16.45
CA ASN A 295 11.06 -20.17 15.71
C ASN A 295 10.40 -20.56 14.39
N ALA A 296 9.07 -20.70 14.34
CA ALA A 296 8.34 -20.90 13.09
C ALA A 296 8.48 -19.71 12.12
N LEU A 297 8.59 -18.48 12.63
CA LEU A 297 8.72 -17.26 11.83
C LEU A 297 10.13 -17.08 11.25
N THR A 298 11.17 -17.44 11.99
CA THR A 298 12.55 -17.48 11.44
C THR A 298 12.73 -18.57 10.38
N ALA A 299 11.79 -19.53 10.33
CA ALA A 299 11.75 -20.58 9.34
C ALA A 299 11.27 -20.14 7.96
N TRP A 300 10.80 -18.91 7.73
CA TRP A 300 10.26 -18.52 6.41
C TRP A 300 10.77 -17.15 6.00
N LEU A 301 11.96 -17.12 5.41
CA LEU A 301 12.58 -15.92 4.86
C LEU A 301 12.46 -15.92 3.33
N PHE A 302 12.42 -14.73 2.70
CA PHE A 302 12.64 -14.66 1.26
C PHE A 302 14.05 -15.13 0.91
N GLU A 303 14.15 -16.11 0.02
CA GLU A 303 15.44 -16.64 -0.45
C GLU A 303 16.19 -15.66 -1.36
N ASN A 304 15.46 -14.79 -2.07
CA ASN A 304 16.06 -13.84 -2.99
C ASN A 304 16.09 -12.44 -2.37
N PRO A 305 17.25 -11.95 -1.89
CA PRO A 305 17.39 -10.59 -1.35
C PRO A 305 17.33 -9.49 -2.43
N ARG A 306 16.98 -9.86 -3.67
CA ARG A 306 16.74 -8.98 -4.81
C ARG A 306 15.30 -9.16 -5.31
N THR A 307 14.34 -9.29 -4.41
CA THR A 307 12.91 -9.22 -4.75
C THR A 307 12.20 -8.24 -3.84
N PHE A 308 10.95 -7.96 -4.15
CA PHE A 308 10.10 -7.05 -3.41
C PHE A 308 8.64 -7.49 -3.54
N GLN A 309 7.76 -6.93 -2.71
CA GLN A 309 6.31 -6.98 -2.92
C GLN A 309 5.74 -5.56 -2.92
N VAL A 310 4.84 -5.29 -3.87
CA VAL A 310 4.00 -4.09 -3.88
C VAL A 310 2.58 -4.53 -3.57
N LEU A 311 1.97 -3.92 -2.55
CA LEU A 311 0.63 -4.28 -2.10
C LEU A 311 -0.26 -3.04 -2.13
N ALA A 312 -1.40 -3.16 -2.80
CA ALA A 312 -2.41 -2.12 -2.91
C ALA A 312 -3.68 -2.55 -2.18
N PRO A 313 -4.46 -1.59 -1.67
CA PRO A 313 -5.71 -1.89 -0.98
C PRO A 313 -6.73 -2.49 -1.94
N GLY A 314 -7.70 -3.18 -1.36
CA GLY A 314 -8.74 -3.87 -2.08
C GLY A 314 -9.71 -2.95 -2.80
N LEU A 315 -10.79 -3.54 -3.31
CA LEU A 315 -11.87 -2.78 -3.95
C LEU A 315 -12.60 -1.85 -2.96
N ASP A 316 -12.59 -2.17 -1.68
CA ASP A 316 -13.11 -1.37 -0.58
C ASP A 316 -12.18 -0.23 -0.17
N GLY A 317 -10.88 -0.33 -0.48
CA GLY A 317 -9.89 0.69 -0.18
C GLY A 317 -9.17 0.52 1.14
N LEU A 318 -9.26 -0.67 1.75
CA LEU A 318 -8.58 -1.02 2.99
C LEU A 318 -7.68 -2.24 2.74
N TYR A 319 -6.80 -2.58 3.68
CA TYR A 319 -5.95 -3.77 3.61
C TYR A 319 -6.54 -4.98 4.35
N GLY A 320 -7.37 -4.72 5.35
CA GLY A 320 -7.91 -5.75 6.22
C GLY A 320 -6.92 -6.19 7.30
N GLY A 321 -7.39 -6.75 8.42
CA GLY A 321 -6.55 -7.06 9.58
C GLY A 321 -5.58 -8.22 9.34
N VAL A 322 -4.34 -7.94 8.94
CA VAL A 322 -3.22 -8.91 8.93
C VAL A 322 -2.08 -8.55 9.87
N SER A 323 -2.15 -7.42 10.58
CA SER A 323 -1.17 -7.05 11.60
C SER A 323 -1.60 -7.54 12.99
N ASP A 324 -0.75 -8.33 13.61
CA ASP A 324 -0.67 -8.40 15.07
C ASP A 324 0.82 -8.22 15.41
N SER A 325 1.13 -7.12 16.09
CA SER A 325 2.49 -6.70 16.45
C SER A 325 3.02 -7.38 17.70
N ASP A 326 2.16 -8.04 18.48
CA ASP A 326 2.48 -8.32 19.87
C ASP A 326 2.83 -9.79 20.13
N LEU A 327 2.70 -10.68 19.12
CA LEU A 327 2.86 -12.15 19.26
C LEU A 327 2.37 -12.66 20.64
N GLY A 328 1.29 -12.04 21.14
CA GLY A 328 1.06 -11.91 22.58
C GLY A 328 0.42 -13.16 23.16
N ALA A 329 0.40 -13.22 24.49
CA ALA A 329 -0.26 -14.28 25.27
C ALA A 329 -1.81 -14.24 25.21
N ASP A 330 -2.39 -13.39 24.35
CA ASP A 330 -3.84 -13.31 24.18
C ASP A 330 -4.32 -14.46 23.27
N ALA A 331 -5.23 -15.28 23.79
CA ALA A 331 -5.69 -16.50 23.13
C ALA A 331 -6.61 -16.23 21.91
N SER A 332 -6.93 -14.97 21.62
CA SER A 332 -7.65 -14.53 20.41
C SER A 332 -6.73 -14.20 19.22
N ASN A 333 -5.40 -14.24 19.38
CA ASN A 333 -4.47 -13.75 18.37
C ASN A 333 -4.16 -14.80 17.29
N ALA A 334 -4.36 -14.41 16.02
CA ALA A 334 -4.06 -15.24 14.88
C ALA A 334 -2.57 -15.09 14.49
N PRO A 335 -1.81 -16.19 14.44
CA PRO A 335 -0.39 -16.18 14.10
C PRO A 335 -0.16 -15.74 12.66
N PRO A 336 1.06 -15.26 12.31
CA PRO A 336 1.33 -14.84 10.95
C PRO A 336 1.17 -15.96 9.92
N VAL A 337 0.67 -15.57 8.76
CA VAL A 337 0.41 -16.46 7.63
C VAL A 337 1.06 -15.92 6.37
N TYR A 338 1.68 -16.83 5.62
CA TYR A 338 2.37 -16.53 4.36
C TYR A 338 1.97 -17.50 3.28
N TRP A 339 2.29 -17.16 2.06
CA TRP A 339 2.12 -18.02 0.91
C TRP A 339 3.45 -18.34 0.27
N GLN A 340 3.67 -19.61 -0.02
CA GLN A 340 4.81 -20.01 -0.84
C GLN A 340 4.66 -19.51 -2.26
N SER A 341 5.78 -19.40 -2.98
CA SER A 341 5.76 -19.28 -4.45
C SER A 341 5.02 -20.44 -5.12
N SER A 342 5.01 -21.64 -4.50
CA SER A 342 4.21 -22.78 -4.97
C SER A 342 2.69 -22.58 -4.82
N GLY A 343 2.28 -21.50 -4.16
CA GLY A 343 0.92 -21.14 -3.82
C GLY A 343 0.36 -21.81 -2.57
N GLN A 344 1.18 -22.49 -1.78
CA GLN A 344 0.75 -23.15 -0.55
C GLN A 344 0.73 -22.18 0.63
N LEU A 345 -0.34 -22.22 1.44
CA LEU A 345 -0.44 -21.44 2.67
C LEU A 345 0.46 -22.03 3.77
N VAL A 346 1.26 -21.18 4.39
CA VAL A 346 2.07 -21.42 5.57
C VAL A 346 1.37 -20.77 6.76
N ASP A 347 1.07 -21.58 7.77
CA ASP A 347 0.48 -21.16 9.04
C ASP A 347 1.48 -21.34 10.17
N THR A 348 2.01 -20.22 10.69
CA THR A 348 2.99 -20.25 11.77
C THR A 348 2.37 -20.55 13.13
N GLY A 349 1.04 -20.64 13.23
CA GLY A 349 0.31 -21.08 14.42
C GLY A 349 0.48 -22.54 14.78
N LEU A 350 0.86 -23.34 13.80
CA LEU A 350 1.10 -24.78 13.96
C LEU A 350 2.46 -25.06 14.63
N ALA A 351 3.22 -24.01 14.96
CA ALA A 351 4.52 -24.01 15.61
C ALA A 351 4.70 -25.10 16.69
N GLY A 352 3.81 -25.13 17.69
CA GLY A 352 3.88 -26.08 18.81
C GLY A 352 3.83 -27.57 18.42
N SER A 353 3.38 -27.88 17.20
CA SER A 353 3.22 -29.25 16.68
C SER A 353 4.16 -29.60 15.51
N ALA A 354 4.90 -28.62 14.98
CA ALA A 354 5.73 -28.80 13.79
C ALA A 354 7.21 -29.05 14.14
N SER A 355 7.73 -30.14 13.59
CA SER A 355 9.14 -30.55 13.61
C SER A 355 9.85 -30.29 12.27
N THR A 356 9.08 -30.14 11.18
CA THR A 356 9.58 -29.80 9.85
C THR A 356 8.86 -28.58 9.28
N PRO A 357 9.47 -27.78 8.37
CA PRO A 357 8.77 -26.67 7.74
C PRO A 357 7.52 -27.13 6.96
N ALA A 358 7.54 -28.33 6.39
CA ALA A 358 6.40 -28.88 5.65
C ALA A 358 5.15 -29.11 6.53
N GLU A 359 5.33 -29.23 7.84
CA GLU A 359 4.23 -29.37 8.82
C GLU A 359 3.58 -28.02 9.16
N LEU A 360 4.22 -26.90 8.80
CA LEU A 360 3.62 -25.56 8.91
C LEU A 360 2.69 -25.24 7.73
N LEU A 361 2.54 -26.15 6.76
CA LEU A 361 1.62 -25.95 5.64
C LEU A 361 0.18 -26.16 6.07
N ALA A 362 -0.64 -25.13 5.87
CA ALA A 362 -2.04 -25.15 6.24
C ALA A 362 -2.85 -26.10 5.35
N ARG A 363 -3.83 -26.77 5.98
CA ARG A 363 -4.68 -27.79 5.35
C ARG A 363 -6.15 -27.50 5.60
N THR A 364 -6.97 -27.86 4.63
CA THR A 364 -8.43 -27.92 4.77
C THR A 364 -8.82 -29.00 5.81
N PRO A 365 -10.06 -28.99 6.34
CA PRO A 365 -10.55 -30.05 7.22
C PRO A 365 -10.44 -31.47 6.61
N GLY A 366 -10.41 -31.59 5.28
CA GLY A 366 -10.18 -32.85 4.56
C GLY A 366 -8.71 -33.23 4.35
N GLY A 367 -7.75 -32.49 4.91
CA GLY A 367 -6.32 -32.76 4.84
C GLY A 367 -5.59 -32.26 3.59
N ALA A 368 -6.32 -31.72 2.59
CA ALA A 368 -5.74 -31.15 1.38
C ALA A 368 -5.07 -29.80 1.67
N LEU A 369 -3.92 -29.56 1.04
CA LEU A 369 -3.19 -28.30 1.15
C LEU A 369 -4.01 -27.12 0.60
N ILE A 370 -3.93 -25.99 1.28
CA ILE A 370 -4.60 -24.76 0.85
C ILE A 370 -3.73 -24.08 -0.21
N GLN A 371 -4.34 -23.68 -1.34
CA GLN A 371 -3.64 -23.20 -2.55
C GLN A 371 -4.16 -21.87 -3.12
N ARG A 372 -4.98 -21.13 -2.38
CA ARG A 372 -5.73 -19.97 -2.91
C ARG A 372 -5.93 -18.91 -1.83
N PHE A 373 -5.75 -17.63 -2.17
CA PHE A 373 -5.85 -16.51 -1.21
C PHE A 373 -7.19 -16.42 -0.48
N ASP A 374 -8.24 -17.02 -1.04
CA ASP A 374 -9.52 -17.14 -0.37
C ASP A 374 -9.50 -18.19 0.74
N VAL A 375 -9.28 -17.70 1.96
CA VAL A 375 -9.30 -18.48 3.20
C VAL A 375 -10.63 -18.35 3.96
N THR A 376 -11.68 -17.80 3.34
CA THR A 376 -12.99 -17.65 3.97
C THR A 376 -13.51 -19.00 4.46
N GLY A 377 -13.90 -19.08 5.73
CA GLY A 377 -14.49 -20.29 6.31
C GLY A 377 -13.48 -21.38 6.70
N LEU A 378 -12.18 -21.11 6.63
CA LEU A 378 -11.16 -21.99 7.21
C LEU A 378 -11.03 -21.75 8.72
N SER A 379 -11.18 -22.81 9.51
CA SER A 379 -11.02 -22.77 10.97
C SER A 379 -9.56 -22.49 11.35
N GLY A 380 -9.30 -21.54 12.26
CA GLY A 380 -7.96 -21.23 12.79
C GLY A 380 -7.44 -19.83 12.49
N PHE A 381 -8.04 -19.10 11.53
CA PHE A 381 -7.58 -17.78 11.11
C PHE A 381 -8.26 -16.59 11.82
N GLY A 382 -9.06 -16.83 12.86
CA GLY A 382 -9.52 -15.81 13.82
C GLY A 382 -10.46 -14.69 13.32
N VAL A 383 -10.62 -14.49 12.00
CA VAL A 383 -11.47 -13.43 11.43
C VAL A 383 -12.65 -14.04 10.68
N SER A 384 -13.84 -13.45 10.86
CA SER A 384 -15.06 -13.84 10.12
C SER A 384 -15.03 -13.48 8.62
N GLY A 385 -13.95 -12.82 8.17
CA GLY A 385 -13.68 -12.45 6.78
C GLY A 385 -12.31 -12.95 6.31
N ASN A 386 -12.07 -12.90 4.99
CA ASN A 386 -10.78 -13.26 4.40
C ASN A 386 -9.81 -12.06 4.48
N PRO A 387 -8.76 -12.11 5.30
CA PRO A 387 -7.85 -10.98 5.52
C PRO A 387 -6.92 -10.72 4.32
N PHE A 388 -6.93 -11.59 3.31
CA PHE A 388 -6.18 -11.39 2.07
C PHE A 388 -7.06 -10.97 0.88
N GLN A 389 -8.37 -10.88 1.07
CA GLN A 389 -9.28 -10.45 0.01
C GLN A 389 -8.96 -9.04 -0.48
N ASP A 390 -8.41 -8.20 0.37
CA ASP A 390 -8.11 -6.83 -0.02
C ASP A 390 -6.69 -6.68 -0.61
N ASN A 391 -5.90 -7.76 -0.57
CA ASN A 391 -4.57 -7.83 -1.17
C ASN A 391 -4.61 -8.31 -2.64
N ILE A 392 -5.80 -8.33 -3.25
CA ILE A 392 -6.09 -8.87 -4.60
C ILE A 392 -5.38 -8.11 -5.73
N CYS A 393 -4.96 -6.86 -5.54
CA CYS A 393 -4.31 -6.10 -6.62
C CYS A 393 -3.00 -6.71 -7.11
N ASN A 394 -2.29 -7.43 -6.23
CA ASN A 394 -1.11 -8.21 -6.58
C ASN A 394 -1.49 -9.63 -7.08
N PHE A 395 -2.74 -10.08 -6.85
CA PHE A 395 -3.23 -11.45 -7.11
C PHE A 395 -4.68 -11.45 -7.65
N LEU A 396 -4.88 -10.96 -8.88
CA LEU A 396 -6.19 -10.61 -9.43
C LEU A 396 -7.19 -11.77 -9.57
N SER A 397 -6.69 -13.00 -9.73
CA SER A 397 -7.53 -14.19 -9.83
C SER A 397 -7.75 -14.87 -8.48
N GLY A 398 -7.15 -14.35 -7.39
CA GLY A 398 -7.03 -15.08 -6.13
C GLY A 398 -6.15 -16.33 -6.24
N THR A 399 -5.37 -16.44 -7.32
CA THR A 399 -4.44 -17.56 -7.58
C THR A 399 -3.01 -17.08 -7.67
N PHE A 400 -2.07 -17.93 -7.25
CA PHE A 400 -0.64 -17.64 -7.23
C PHE A 400 0.00 -17.63 -8.61
N ILE A 401 -0.68 -18.21 -9.60
CA ILE A 401 -0.14 -18.43 -10.95
C ILE A 401 0.19 -17.10 -11.62
N ASP A 402 -0.59 -16.05 -11.35
CA ASP A 402 -0.35 -14.71 -11.90
C ASP A 402 0.91 -14.01 -11.34
N SER A 403 1.60 -14.58 -10.33
CA SER A 403 2.77 -13.99 -9.64
C SER A 403 4.10 -14.72 -9.83
N ILE A 404 4.10 -15.85 -10.57
CA ILE A 404 5.30 -16.70 -10.75
C ILE A 404 5.90 -16.53 -12.16
N GLU A 405 5.11 -16.05 -13.11
CA GLU A 405 5.56 -15.66 -14.46
C GLU A 405 5.89 -14.17 -14.51
#